data_AF-A0A519PXV1-F1
#
_entry.id   AF-A0A519PXV1-F1
#
_cell.length_a   1.000
_cell.length_b   1.000
_cell.length_c   1.000
_cell.angle_alpha   90.00
_cell.angle_beta   90.00
_cell.angle_gamma   90.00
#
_symmetry.space_group_name_H-M   'P 1'
#
loop_
_entity.id
_entity.type
_entity.pdbx_description
1 polymer ?
#
loop_
_entity_poly.entity_id
_entity_poly.type
_entity_poly.pdbx_seq_one_letter_code
_entity_poly.pdbx_strand_id
1 'polypeptide(L)' 'EAGVDILDASVGGIGGCPFAPGATGNIATEDLVYMLERAGFETGYDLDKLIESARWIGDKIGRPAPSALSRAGGWPRA' A
#
# COMPACT_ATOMS: atom_id res chain seq x y z
N GLU A 1 -11.49 6.70 -14.43
CA GLU A 1 -11.81 6.84 -15.87
C GLU A 1 -13.00 5.99 -16.36
N ALA A 2 -13.32 4.84 -15.73
CA ALA A 2 -14.49 4.01 -16.10
C ALA A 2 -15.66 4.01 -15.08
N GLY A 3 -15.69 4.97 -14.15
CA GLY A 3 -16.73 5.07 -13.12
C GLY A 3 -16.59 4.11 -11.93
N VAL A 4 -15.49 3.35 -11.84
CA VAL A 4 -15.19 2.49 -10.69
C VAL A 4 -14.78 3.34 -9.48
N ASP A 5 -15.36 3.05 -8.32
CA ASP A 5 -15.12 3.74 -7.04
C ASP A 5 -14.73 2.79 -5.88
N ILE A 6 -14.75 1.47 -6.11
CA ILE A 6 -14.32 0.45 -5.14
C ILE A 6 -13.10 -0.28 -5.70
N LEU A 7 -12.01 -0.27 -4.92
CA LEU A 7 -10.72 -0.88 -5.27
C LEU A 7 -10.21 -1.71 -4.10
N ASP A 8 -9.90 -2.98 -4.35
CA ASP A 8 -9.29 -3.86 -3.35
C ASP A 8 -7.77 -3.73 -3.36
N ALA A 9 -7.17 -3.70 -2.16
CA ALA A 9 -5.73 -3.60 -1.95
C ALA A 9 -5.29 -4.41 -0.71
N SER A 10 -3.98 -4.60 -0.55
CA SER A 10 -3.39 -5.29 0.61
C SER A 10 -2.37 -4.38 1.29
N VAL A 11 -2.47 -4.19 2.60
CA VAL A 11 -1.52 -3.35 3.35
C VAL A 11 -0.09 -3.88 3.16
N GLY A 12 0.86 -2.99 2.83
CA GLY A 12 2.23 -3.36 2.53
C GLY A 12 2.44 -4.01 1.16
N GLY A 13 1.38 -4.30 0.40
CA GLY A 13 1.43 -5.13 -0.81
C GLY A 13 1.71 -6.59 -0.47
N ILE A 14 1.28 -7.05 0.71
CA ILE A 14 1.61 -8.37 1.23
C ILE A 14 0.77 -9.44 0.55
N GLY A 15 1.40 -10.59 0.39
CA GLY A 15 0.85 -11.76 -0.30
C GLY A 15 1.71 -12.11 -1.51
N GLY A 16 1.11 -12.85 -2.41
CA GLY A 16 1.74 -13.33 -3.64
C GLY A 16 0.79 -14.29 -4.35
N CYS A 17 1.08 -14.59 -5.61
CA CYS A 17 0.28 -15.53 -6.38
C CYS A 17 0.81 -16.96 -6.16
N PRO A 18 0.00 -17.91 -5.65
CA PRO A 18 0.44 -19.29 -5.50
C PRO A 18 0.72 -19.98 -6.85
N PHE A 19 0.17 -19.43 -7.94
CA PHE A 19 0.35 -19.94 -9.30
C PHE A 19 1.51 -19.28 -10.06
N ALA A 20 2.04 -18.15 -9.57
CA ALA A 20 3.12 -17.41 -10.22
C ALA A 20 4.21 -17.04 -9.19
N PRO A 21 5.16 -17.95 -8.94
CA PRO A 21 6.27 -17.71 -8.02
C PRO A 21 7.05 -16.44 -8.39
N GLY A 22 7.21 -15.53 -7.44
CA GLY A 22 7.94 -14.27 -7.62
C GLY A 22 7.09 -13.10 -8.15
N ALA A 23 5.84 -13.32 -8.57
CA ALA A 23 4.94 -12.22 -8.88
C ALA A 23 4.63 -11.39 -7.62
N THR A 24 4.52 -10.07 -7.79
CA THR A 24 4.01 -9.18 -6.76
C THR A 24 2.55 -9.53 -6.45
N GLY A 25 2.18 -9.46 -5.16
CA GLY A 25 0.80 -9.67 -4.72
C GLY A 25 -0.14 -8.54 -5.13
N ASN A 26 -1.17 -8.30 -4.33
CA ASN A 26 -2.05 -7.15 -4.53
C ASN A 26 -1.27 -5.83 -4.42
N ILE A 27 -1.83 -4.78 -5.01
CA ILE A 27 -1.34 -3.41 -4.83
C ILE A 27 -1.31 -3.06 -3.34
N ALA A 28 -0.30 -2.29 -2.94
CA ALA A 28 -0.17 -1.83 -1.56
C ALA A 28 -1.23 -0.77 -1.25
N THR A 29 -1.96 -0.93 -0.14
CA THR A 29 -3.00 0.02 0.27
C THR A 29 -2.45 1.43 0.42
N GLU A 30 -1.30 1.60 1.05
CA GLU A 30 -0.66 2.90 1.23
C GLU A 30 -0.24 3.54 -0.10
N ASP A 31 0.26 2.75 -1.06
CA ASP A 31 0.66 3.24 -2.38
C ASP A 31 -0.57 3.68 -3.17
N LEU A 32 -1.69 2.95 -3.05
CA LEU A 32 -2.97 3.30 -3.64
C LEU A 32 -3.54 4.58 -3.03
N VAL A 33 -3.61 4.65 -1.69
CA VAL A 33 -4.14 5.81 -0.96
C VAL A 33 -3.36 7.06 -1.32
N TYR A 34 -2.03 7.00 -1.27
CA TYR A 34 -1.19 8.12 -1.67
C TYR A 34 -1.46 8.56 -3.11
N MET A 35 -1.55 7.61 -4.06
CA MET A 35 -1.83 7.94 -5.46
C MET A 35 -3.20 8.62 -5.61
N LEU A 36 -4.24 8.08 -4.97
CA LEU A 36 -5.60 8.62 -5.02
C LEU A 36 -5.66 10.03 -4.41
N GLU A 37 -5.09 10.24 -3.23
CA GLU A 37 -5.06 11.56 -2.58
C GLU A 37 -4.27 12.57 -3.40
N ARG A 38 -3.16 12.16 -4.01
CA ARG A 38 -2.37 13.01 -4.92
C ARG A 38 -3.10 13.30 -6.24
N ALA A 39 -4.02 12.44 -6.65
CA ALA A 39 -4.91 12.66 -7.77
C ALA A 39 -6.17 13.48 -7.39
N GLY A 40 -6.31 13.89 -6.12
CA GLY A 40 -7.41 14.73 -5.65
C GLY A 40 -8.64 13.96 -5.15
N PHE A 41 -8.53 12.66 -4.94
CA PHE A 41 -9.60 11.84 -4.36
C PHE A 41 -9.44 11.73 -2.85
N GLU A 42 -10.52 11.94 -2.11
CA GLU A 42 -10.55 11.69 -0.68
C GLU A 42 -10.70 10.20 -0.40
N THR A 43 -9.84 9.66 0.45
CA THR A 43 -9.86 8.23 0.81
C THR A 43 -10.31 7.98 2.25
N GLY A 44 -10.18 8.99 3.12
CA GLY A 44 -10.47 8.90 4.55
C GLY A 44 -9.43 8.12 5.37
N TYR A 45 -8.33 7.67 4.75
CA TYR A 45 -7.27 6.93 5.44
C TYR A 45 -6.20 7.85 6.01
N ASP A 46 -5.57 7.39 7.09
CA ASP A 46 -4.37 8.01 7.64
C ASP A 46 -3.14 7.32 7.03
N LEU A 47 -2.46 8.03 6.12
CA LEU A 47 -1.33 7.47 5.38
C LEU A 47 -0.15 7.08 6.28
N ASP A 48 0.13 7.85 7.33
CA ASP A 48 1.23 7.55 8.26
C ASP A 48 0.93 6.24 9.02
N LYS A 49 -0.32 6.05 9.47
CA LYS A 49 -0.74 4.80 10.12
C LYS A 49 -0.76 3.62 9.18
N LEU A 50 -1.08 3.80 7.89
CA LEU A 50 -0.98 2.73 6.91
C LEU A 50 0.48 2.27 6.71
N ILE A 51 1.41 3.22 6.60
CA ILE A 51 2.84 2.93 6.48
C ILE A 51 3.36 2.22 7.74
N GLU A 52 2.96 2.67 8.94
CA GLU A 52 3.29 2.00 10.20
C GLU A 52 2.77 0.56 10.21
N SER A 53 1.50 0.38 9.83
CA SER A 53 0.85 -0.92 9.79
C SER A 53 1.59 -1.87 8.85
N ALA A 54 1.94 -1.42 7.64
CA ALA A 54 2.67 -2.19 6.64
C ALA A 54 4.05 -2.64 7.12
N ARG A 55 4.80 -1.77 7.80
CA ARG A 55 6.08 -2.14 8.43
C ARG A 55 5.88 -3.17 9.53
N TRP A 56 4.93 -2.94 10.42
CA TRP A 56 4.61 -3.86 11.51
C TRP A 56 4.28 -5.26 11.01
N ILE A 57 3.40 -5.39 10.02
CA ILE A 57 3.03 -6.72 9.52
C ILE A 57 4.20 -7.38 8.77
N GLY A 58 5.01 -6.60 8.03
CA GLY A 58 6.23 -7.08 7.38
C GLY A 58 7.22 -7.70 8.37
N ASP A 59 7.41 -7.05 9.52
CA ASP A 59 8.24 -7.57 10.61
C ASP A 59 7.65 -8.85 11.22
N LYS A 60 6.32 -8.93 11.39
CA LYS A 60 5.65 -10.11 11.95
C LYS A 60 5.76 -11.35 11.07
N ILE A 61 5.74 -11.17 9.75
CA ILE A 61 5.85 -12.28 8.80
C ILE A 61 7.30 -12.57 8.37
N GLY A 62 8.28 -11.81 8.87
CA GLY A 62 9.69 -11.96 8.52
C GLY A 62 10.01 -11.60 7.07
N ARG A 63 9.16 -10.78 6.43
CA ARG A 63 9.33 -10.34 5.04
C ARG A 63 8.97 -8.86 4.92
N PRO A 64 9.91 -7.98 4.54
CA PRO A 64 9.63 -6.56 4.35
C PRO A 64 8.50 -6.31 3.34
N ALA A 65 7.71 -5.28 3.61
CA ALA A 65 6.62 -4.84 2.73
C ALA A 65 7.15 -4.46 1.33
N PRO A 66 6.59 -5.04 0.24
CA PRO A 66 6.88 -4.62 -1.13
C PRO A 66 6.52 -3.16 -1.47
N SER A 67 5.65 -2.52 -0.67
CA SER A 67 5.24 -1.12 -0.88
C SER A 67 6.42 -0.17 -1.09
N ALA A 68 6.24 0.76 -2.02
CA ALA A 68 7.18 1.86 -2.24
C ALA A 68 7.19 2.84 -1.07
N LEU A 69 6.02 3.23 -0.56
CA LEU A 69 5.89 4.18 0.56
C LEU A 69 6.36 3.61 1.89
N SER A 70 6.18 2.31 2.12
CA SER A 70 6.77 1.66 3.30
C SER A 70 8.29 1.87 3.37
N ARG A 71 8.98 1.89 2.22
CA ARG A 71 10.41 2.16 2.11
C ARG A 71 10.76 3.65 2.09
N ALA A 72 9.99 4.46 1.37
CA ALA A 72 10.28 5.89 1.17
C ALA A 72 9.82 6.78 2.34
N GLY A 73 8.75 6.38 3.04
CA GLY A 73 7.98 7.26 3.93
C GLY A 73 6.98 8.12 3.15
N GLY A 74 6.13 8.83 3.91
CA GLY A 74 5.22 9.84 3.36
C GLY A 74 5.95 11.06 2.80
N TRP A 75 5.20 12.00 2.23
CA TRP A 75 5.79 13.23 1.69
C TRP A 75 6.42 14.08 2.81
N PRO A 76 7.60 14.70 2.59
CA PRO A 76 8.20 15.59 3.57
C PRO A 76 7.23 16.73 3.93
N ARG A 77 6.90 16.85 5.22
CA ARG A 77 6.21 18.03 5.74
C ARG A 77 7.22 19.18 5.76
N ALA A 78 6.82 20.35 5.24
CA ALA A 78 7.62 21.57 5.26
C ALA A 78 7.89 22.04 6.69
#